data_AF-A0A7J3KRF8-F1
#
_entry.id   AF-A0A7J3KRF8-F1
#
_cell.length_a   1.000
_cell.length_b   1.000
_cell.length_c   1.000
_cell.angle_alpha   90.00
_cell.angle_beta   90.00
_cell.angle_gamma   90.00
#
_symmetry.space_group_name_H-M   'P 1'
#
loop_
_entity.id
_entity.type
_entity.pdbx_description
1 polymer ?
#
loop_
_entity_poly.entity_id
_entity_poly.type
_entity_poly.pdbx_seq_one_letter_code
_entity_poly.pdbx_strand_id
1 'polypeptide(L)'
;ILWDSADSYVMRHIALKFDAIPGSLYYKSASYLATLPDRFKDTPIYEETVRFQLKHHYDYDNFRRVMEYIRNGGMEVKVLEDLSEPTPIARPIFDLGVEAEFYDDQSFKDMLLSRVLNLVCLSCLYSWRKPVRDLLQEVLCPSCGGREVSVVKWRREETTEALKKRMDGVKLSDEEERLILNVDMAADLVKLYGGRAFIALSVRGVGPLTAYPILAKRHSDEEEFFRELREAMREYMETRDYWDDTGKTSMK
;
A
#
# COMPACT_ATOMS: atom_id res chain seq x y z
N ILE A 1 -28.24 9.47 -8.85
CA ILE A 1 -28.20 9.65 -7.37
C ILE A 1 -27.89 8.27 -6.80
N LEU A 2 -26.84 8.19 -5.98
CA LEU A 2 -26.21 6.99 -5.42
C LEU A 2 -27.11 6.22 -4.43
N TRP A 3 -28.36 5.94 -4.80
CA TRP A 3 -29.29 5.20 -3.93
C TRP A 3 -28.88 3.73 -3.74
N ASP A 4 -28.05 3.19 -4.63
CA ASP A 4 -27.60 1.78 -4.59
C ASP A 4 -26.22 1.58 -3.92
N SER A 5 -25.53 2.64 -3.50
CA SER A 5 -24.21 2.50 -2.86
C SER A 5 -24.28 2.87 -1.38
N ALA A 6 -24.80 1.95 -0.57
CA ALA A 6 -24.67 2.07 0.87
C ALA A 6 -23.22 1.76 1.29
N ASP A 7 -22.53 2.73 1.89
CA ASP A 7 -21.18 2.52 2.41
C ASP A 7 -21.21 1.45 3.52
N SER A 8 -20.49 0.36 3.27
CA SER A 8 -20.40 -0.79 4.16
C SER A 8 -19.84 -0.47 5.55
N TYR A 9 -18.94 0.51 5.64
CA TYR A 9 -18.36 0.94 6.90
C TYR A 9 -19.39 1.71 7.74
N VAL A 10 -20.14 2.61 7.13
CA VAL A 10 -21.26 3.30 7.79
C VAL A 10 -22.34 2.30 8.19
N MET A 11 -22.64 1.34 7.30
CA MET A 11 -23.63 0.29 7.54
C MET A 11 -23.30 -0.54 8.78
N ARG A 12 -22.03 -0.91 8.96
CA ARG A 12 -21.58 -1.61 10.18
C ARG A 12 -21.94 -0.84 11.43
N HIS A 13 -21.68 0.46 11.49
CA HIS A 13 -21.96 1.27 12.67
C HIS A 13 -23.45 1.34 12.99
N ILE A 14 -24.28 1.42 11.96
CA ILE A 14 -25.73 1.44 12.13
C ILE A 14 -26.24 0.07 12.55
N ALA A 15 -25.78 -1.01 11.91
CA ALA A 15 -26.13 -2.38 12.27
C ALA A 15 -25.74 -2.72 13.73
N LEU A 16 -24.61 -2.20 14.23
CA LEU A 16 -24.21 -2.31 15.63
C LEU A 16 -25.19 -1.57 16.57
N LYS A 17 -25.64 -0.36 16.20
CA LYS A 17 -26.62 0.41 16.99
C LYS A 17 -28.01 -0.23 17.02
N PHE A 18 -28.32 -1.02 15.99
CA PHE A 18 -29.56 -1.80 15.88
C PHE A 18 -29.44 -3.17 16.54
N ASP A 19 -28.30 -3.50 17.18
CA ASP A 19 -27.97 -4.83 17.73
C ASP A 19 -28.11 -5.98 16.71
N ALA A 20 -28.07 -5.66 15.42
CA ALA A 20 -28.15 -6.63 14.33
C ALA A 20 -26.81 -7.34 14.07
N ILE A 21 -25.72 -6.79 14.61
CA ILE A 21 -24.40 -7.43 14.65
C ILE A 21 -23.91 -7.36 16.12
N PRO A 22 -23.33 -8.45 16.66
CA PRO A 22 -22.74 -8.44 18.00
C PRO A 22 -21.65 -7.37 18.15
N GLY A 23 -21.68 -6.59 19.24
CA GLY A 23 -20.67 -5.57 19.55
C GLY A 23 -19.25 -6.11 19.74
N SER A 24 -19.11 -7.40 20.09
CA SER A 24 -17.82 -8.09 20.15
C SER A 24 -17.16 -8.33 18.77
N LEU A 25 -17.90 -8.09 17.68
CA LEU A 25 -17.45 -8.22 16.30
C LEU A 25 -17.13 -6.86 15.66
N TYR A 26 -16.63 -5.91 16.45
CA TYR A 26 -16.28 -4.56 15.99
C TYR A 26 -15.26 -4.56 14.83
N TYR A 27 -14.41 -5.60 14.78
CA TYR A 27 -13.44 -5.84 13.71
C TYR A 27 -13.91 -7.02 12.85
N LYS A 28 -14.62 -6.72 11.78
CA LYS A 28 -14.92 -7.68 10.72
C LYS A 28 -14.20 -7.25 9.46
N SER A 29 -13.81 -8.24 8.66
CA SER A 29 -12.97 -7.99 7.51
C SER A 29 -13.62 -7.08 6.46
N ALA A 30 -12.84 -6.42 5.61
CA ALA A 30 -13.35 -5.69 4.46
C ALA A 30 -14.23 -6.58 3.57
N SER A 31 -13.84 -7.84 3.41
CA SER A 31 -14.65 -8.86 2.72
C SER A 31 -16.01 -9.08 3.38
N TYR A 32 -16.09 -9.05 4.71
CA TYR A 32 -17.37 -9.10 5.42
C TYR A 32 -18.15 -7.79 5.26
N LEU A 33 -17.49 -6.64 5.36
CA LEU A 33 -18.11 -5.33 5.16
C LEU A 33 -18.75 -5.24 3.77
N ALA A 34 -18.06 -5.70 2.73
CA ALA A 34 -18.55 -5.73 1.36
C ALA A 34 -19.87 -6.54 1.22
N THR A 35 -20.11 -7.53 2.09
CA THR A 35 -21.38 -8.28 2.09
C THR A 35 -22.53 -7.56 2.80
N LEU A 36 -22.26 -6.54 3.62
CA LEU A 36 -23.29 -5.90 4.45
C LEU A 36 -24.41 -5.25 3.61
N PRO A 37 -24.12 -4.51 2.53
CA PRO A 37 -25.16 -3.92 1.68
C PRO A 37 -26.15 -4.96 1.16
N ASP A 38 -25.67 -6.12 0.71
CA ASP A 38 -26.54 -7.20 0.24
C ASP A 38 -27.31 -7.87 1.38
N ARG A 39 -26.66 -8.09 2.53
CA ARG A 39 -27.26 -8.75 3.69
C ARG A 39 -28.38 -7.95 4.35
N PHE A 40 -28.21 -6.63 4.39
CA PHE A 40 -29.18 -5.71 4.98
C PHE A 40 -30.05 -5.03 3.92
N LYS A 41 -29.95 -5.47 2.65
CA LYS A 41 -30.81 -4.98 1.58
C LYS A 41 -32.27 -5.09 2.00
N ASP A 42 -33.05 -4.07 1.68
CA ASP A 42 -34.48 -3.98 2.02
C ASP A 42 -34.78 -4.03 3.53
N THR A 43 -33.83 -3.60 4.37
CA THR A 43 -34.03 -3.44 5.83
C THR A 43 -33.91 -1.98 6.28
N PRO A 44 -34.49 -1.61 7.44
CA PRO A 44 -34.31 -0.27 8.01
C PRO A 44 -32.84 0.11 8.26
N ILE A 45 -31.94 -0.86 8.42
CA ILE A 45 -30.50 -0.61 8.56
C ILE A 45 -29.92 -0.04 7.27
N TYR A 46 -30.35 -0.55 6.11
CA TYR A 46 -29.89 -0.04 4.82
C TYR A 46 -30.44 1.36 4.56
N GLU A 47 -31.73 1.57 4.78
CA GLU A 47 -32.36 2.89 4.65
C GLU A 47 -31.69 3.93 5.54
N GLU A 48 -31.45 3.58 6.81
CA GLU A 48 -30.76 4.46 7.76
C GLU A 48 -29.31 4.73 7.34
N THR A 49 -28.64 3.75 6.74
CA THR A 49 -27.27 3.90 6.23
C THR A 49 -27.20 4.90 5.09
N VAL A 50 -28.09 4.80 4.13
CA VAL A 50 -28.18 5.77 3.04
C VAL A 50 -28.53 7.15 3.61
N ARG A 51 -29.54 7.24 4.48
CA ARG A 51 -29.94 8.51 5.11
C ARG A 51 -28.81 9.17 5.89
N PHE A 52 -28.07 8.39 6.68
CA PHE A 52 -26.96 8.89 7.49
C PHE A 52 -25.85 9.44 6.60
N GLN A 53 -25.43 8.70 5.57
CA GLN A 53 -24.43 9.18 4.63
C GLN A 53 -24.85 10.48 3.98
N LEU A 54 -26.05 10.51 3.38
CA LEU A 54 -26.58 11.69 2.69
C LEU A 54 -26.64 12.93 3.60
N LYS A 55 -26.88 12.73 4.90
CA LYS A 55 -26.98 13.83 5.86
C LYS A 55 -25.63 14.27 6.45
N HIS A 56 -24.74 13.33 6.72
CA HIS A 56 -23.52 13.59 7.52
C HIS A 56 -22.23 13.57 6.72
N HIS A 57 -22.19 12.88 5.57
CA HIS A 57 -20.99 12.76 4.74
C HIS A 57 -21.04 13.63 3.49
N TYR A 58 -22.23 14.08 3.07
CA TYR A 58 -22.41 14.92 1.90
C TYR A 58 -22.86 16.33 2.26
N ASP A 59 -22.20 17.33 1.68
CA ASP A 59 -22.55 18.74 1.79
C ASP A 59 -23.24 19.21 0.51
N TYR A 60 -24.54 18.91 0.41
CA TYR A 60 -25.33 19.24 -0.78
C TYR A 60 -25.52 20.74 -0.99
N ASP A 61 -25.54 21.52 0.09
CA ASP A 61 -25.79 22.95 -0.01
C ASP A 61 -24.58 23.67 -0.59
N ASN A 62 -23.37 23.36 -0.11
CA ASN A 62 -22.16 23.92 -0.72
C ASN A 62 -21.90 23.34 -2.11
N PHE A 63 -22.18 22.06 -2.35
CA PHE A 63 -22.09 21.50 -3.70
C PHE A 63 -22.99 22.25 -4.69
N ARG A 64 -24.25 22.51 -4.32
CA ARG A 64 -25.19 23.28 -5.16
C ARG A 64 -24.65 24.69 -5.45
N ARG A 65 -24.13 25.39 -4.43
CA ARG A 65 -23.54 26.73 -4.59
C ARG A 65 -22.37 26.72 -5.58
N VAL A 66 -21.46 25.75 -5.49
CA VAL A 66 -20.33 25.61 -6.43
C VAL A 66 -20.86 25.41 -7.86
N MET A 67 -21.82 24.51 -8.05
CA MET A 67 -22.40 24.25 -9.38
C MET A 67 -23.12 25.47 -9.98
N GLU A 68 -23.84 26.23 -9.16
CA GLU A 68 -24.46 27.50 -9.57
C GLU A 68 -23.41 28.56 -9.91
N TYR A 69 -22.34 28.64 -9.14
CA TYR A 69 -21.26 29.60 -9.37
C TYR A 69 -20.51 29.31 -10.67
N ILE A 70 -20.28 28.03 -10.99
CA ILE A 70 -19.77 27.59 -12.30
C ILE A 70 -20.76 27.96 -13.41
N ARG A 71 -22.05 27.61 -13.26
CA ARG A 71 -23.09 27.85 -14.28
C ARG A 71 -23.26 29.34 -14.60
N ASN A 72 -23.17 30.20 -13.60
CA ASN A 72 -23.33 31.65 -13.74
C ASN A 72 -22.04 32.34 -14.20
N GLY A 73 -20.96 31.60 -14.48
CA GLY A 73 -19.69 32.14 -14.95
C GLY A 73 -18.82 32.80 -13.87
N GLY A 74 -19.17 32.65 -12.59
CA GLY A 74 -18.37 33.15 -11.46
C GLY A 74 -17.11 32.32 -11.19
N MET A 75 -17.04 31.11 -11.72
CA MET A 75 -15.88 30.22 -11.67
C MET A 75 -15.56 29.69 -13.07
N GLU A 76 -14.34 29.98 -13.54
CA GLU A 76 -13.84 29.44 -14.81
C GLU A 76 -13.37 27.99 -14.62
N VAL A 77 -13.80 27.10 -15.51
CA VAL A 77 -13.35 25.70 -15.54
C VAL A 77 -12.47 25.52 -16.77
N LYS A 78 -11.20 25.17 -16.55
CA LYS A 78 -10.23 24.87 -17.62
C LYS A 78 -9.92 23.38 -17.66
N VAL A 79 -10.00 22.81 -18.86
CA VAL A 79 -9.52 21.47 -19.13
C VAL A 79 -8.08 21.59 -19.64
N LEU A 80 -7.16 20.84 -19.05
CA LEU A 80 -5.80 20.71 -19.54
C LEU A 80 -5.72 19.38 -20.30
N GLU A 81 -5.49 19.45 -21.60
CA GLU A 81 -5.36 18.30 -22.50
C GLU A 81 -3.88 18.10 -22.89
N ASP A 82 -3.54 16.93 -23.42
CA ASP A 82 -2.21 16.59 -23.96
C ASP A 82 -1.02 16.80 -23.00
N LEU A 83 -1.26 16.61 -21.69
CA LEU A 83 -0.18 16.62 -20.70
C LEU A 83 0.66 15.36 -20.81
N SER A 84 1.98 15.53 -20.99
CA SER A 84 2.93 14.40 -20.98
C SER A 84 3.09 13.74 -19.60
N GLU A 85 2.74 14.46 -18.53
CA GLU A 85 2.82 13.97 -17.16
C GLU A 85 1.74 14.62 -16.26
N PRO A 86 1.31 13.94 -15.17
CA PRO A 86 0.39 14.54 -14.21
C PRO A 86 0.95 15.81 -13.59
N THR A 87 0.09 16.83 -13.42
CA THR A 87 0.49 18.06 -12.70
C THR A 87 0.89 17.75 -11.25
N PRO A 88 1.70 18.58 -10.57
CA PRO A 88 2.07 18.36 -9.17
C PRO A 88 0.88 18.19 -8.21
N ILE A 89 -0.27 18.80 -8.51
CA ILE A 89 -1.51 18.68 -7.73
C ILE A 89 -2.22 17.36 -8.03
N ALA A 90 -2.18 16.91 -9.28
CA ALA A 90 -2.78 15.63 -9.68
C ALA A 90 -1.92 14.44 -9.24
N ARG A 91 -0.60 14.59 -9.14
CA ARG A 91 0.35 13.51 -8.86
C ARG A 91 -0.01 12.66 -7.64
N PRO A 92 -0.35 13.22 -6.45
CA PRO A 92 -0.79 12.41 -5.31
C PRO A 92 -2.08 11.62 -5.58
N ILE A 93 -3.00 12.14 -6.39
CA ILE A 93 -4.25 11.45 -6.74
C ILE A 93 -3.93 10.23 -7.62
N PHE A 94 -3.01 10.37 -8.58
CA PHE A 94 -2.51 9.26 -9.39
C PHE A 94 -1.71 8.25 -8.55
N ASP A 95 -0.83 8.72 -7.66
CA ASP A 95 -0.01 7.89 -6.77
C ASP A 95 -0.87 7.10 -5.74
N LEU A 96 -2.08 7.59 -5.43
CA LEU A 96 -3.03 6.95 -4.52
C LEU A 96 -4.03 6.04 -5.22
N GLY A 97 -4.48 6.43 -6.41
CA GLY A 97 -5.65 5.83 -7.07
C GLY A 97 -5.33 4.80 -8.14
N VAL A 98 -4.27 4.97 -8.93
CA VAL A 98 -4.08 4.15 -10.13
C VAL A 98 -2.60 4.00 -10.50
N GLU A 99 -1.84 3.24 -9.71
CA GLU A 99 -0.43 2.99 -10.04
C GLU A 99 -0.20 1.85 -11.06
N ALA A 100 -1.23 1.08 -11.46
CA ALA A 100 -1.03 -0.13 -12.27
C ALA A 100 -1.45 -0.02 -13.75
N GLU A 101 -2.29 0.96 -14.12
CA GLU A 101 -2.87 1.07 -15.47
C GLU A 101 -2.32 2.23 -16.31
N PHE A 102 -1.75 3.29 -15.70
CA PHE A 102 -1.38 4.51 -16.43
C PHE A 102 0.12 4.72 -16.68
N TYR A 103 0.99 3.84 -16.17
CA TYR A 103 2.41 3.91 -16.50
C TYR A 103 2.70 3.01 -17.69
N ASP A 104 3.18 3.60 -18.79
CA ASP A 104 3.94 2.83 -19.78
C ASP A 104 5.19 2.19 -19.14
N ASP A 105 5.83 1.27 -19.86
CA ASP A 105 6.98 0.48 -19.37
C ASP A 105 8.14 1.35 -18.90
N GLN A 106 8.37 2.46 -19.58
CA GLN A 106 9.45 3.38 -19.26
C GLN A 106 9.15 4.20 -18.00
N SER A 107 7.94 4.75 -17.89
CA SER A 107 7.51 5.57 -16.76
C SER A 107 7.43 4.76 -15.47
N PHE A 108 7.01 3.49 -15.55
CA PHE A 108 7.01 2.58 -14.41
C PHE A 108 8.43 2.30 -13.91
N LYS A 109 9.35 2.02 -14.84
CA LYS A 109 10.76 1.83 -14.52
C LYS A 109 11.37 3.07 -13.86
N ASP A 110 11.18 4.24 -14.45
CA ASP A 110 11.73 5.50 -13.92
C ASP A 110 11.15 5.84 -12.54
N MET A 111 9.87 5.56 -12.32
CA MET A 111 9.25 5.64 -10.99
C MET A 111 9.98 4.75 -9.98
N LEU A 112 10.14 3.45 -10.26
CA LEU A 112 10.82 2.53 -9.34
C LEU A 112 12.27 2.94 -9.07
N LEU A 113 13.00 3.36 -10.10
CA LEU A 113 14.38 3.81 -9.98
C LEU A 113 14.51 5.10 -9.14
N SER A 114 13.50 5.96 -9.14
CA SER A 114 13.47 7.19 -8.34
C SER A 114 13.10 6.96 -6.86
N ARG A 115 12.52 5.81 -6.50
CA ARG A 115 12.09 5.54 -5.13
C ARG A 115 13.27 5.47 -4.16
N VAL A 116 13.10 6.07 -2.99
CA VAL A 116 14.11 6.07 -1.91
C VAL A 116 13.80 4.95 -0.93
N LEU A 117 14.71 3.99 -0.83
CA LEU A 117 14.60 2.87 0.11
C LEU A 117 15.21 3.24 1.47
N ASN A 118 14.66 2.66 2.54
CA ASN A 118 15.36 2.60 3.84
C ASN A 118 16.18 1.32 3.88
N LEU A 119 17.48 1.47 4.12
CA LEU A 119 18.44 0.38 4.18
C LEU A 119 18.94 0.22 5.60
N VAL A 120 19.20 -1.03 6.00
CA VAL A 120 19.84 -1.37 7.27
C VAL A 120 20.92 -2.41 7.03
N CYS A 121 22.07 -2.25 7.67
CA CYS A 121 23.09 -3.29 7.72
C CYS A 121 22.79 -4.25 8.87
N LEU A 122 22.62 -5.54 8.60
CA LEU A 122 22.33 -6.54 9.64
C LEU A 122 23.55 -6.84 10.52
N SER A 123 24.76 -6.48 10.10
CA SER A 123 26.00 -6.69 10.87
C SER A 123 26.28 -5.59 11.90
N CYS A 124 25.95 -4.32 11.59
CA CYS A 124 26.29 -3.18 12.46
C CYS A 124 25.10 -2.25 12.77
N LEU A 125 23.90 -2.58 12.28
CA LEU A 125 22.65 -1.82 12.42
C LEU A 125 22.67 -0.38 11.91
N TYR A 126 23.72 0.02 11.19
CA TYR A 126 23.73 1.32 10.53
C TYR A 126 22.59 1.38 9.51
N SER A 127 21.80 2.45 9.59
CA SER A 127 20.63 2.66 8.72
C SER A 127 20.81 3.92 7.89
N TRP A 128 20.50 3.84 6.60
CA TRP A 128 20.58 4.97 5.68
C TRP A 128 19.49 4.92 4.61
N ARG A 129 19.40 5.98 3.80
CA ARG A 129 18.43 6.06 2.71
C ARG A 129 19.14 6.33 1.40
N LYS A 130 18.70 5.68 0.32
CA LYS A 130 19.30 5.83 -1.01
C LYS A 130 18.27 5.52 -2.10
N PRO A 131 18.26 6.25 -3.23
CA PRO A 131 17.37 5.92 -4.33
C PRO A 131 17.79 4.63 -5.03
N VAL A 132 16.83 3.89 -5.58
CA VAL A 132 17.07 2.58 -6.22
C VAL A 132 18.08 2.66 -7.37
N ARG A 133 18.03 3.73 -8.18
CA ARG A 133 19.02 3.95 -9.27
C ARG A 133 20.47 3.92 -8.81
N ASP A 134 20.74 4.31 -7.56
CA ASP A 134 22.11 4.34 -7.02
C ASP A 134 22.47 3.03 -6.29
N LEU A 135 21.57 2.03 -6.33
CA LEU A 135 21.70 0.70 -5.72
C LEU A 135 21.76 -0.42 -6.78
N LEU A 136 21.84 -0.07 -8.07
CA LEU A 136 21.87 -1.06 -9.17
C LEU A 136 23.19 -1.85 -9.25
N GLN A 137 24.25 -1.32 -8.65
CA GLN A 137 25.56 -1.98 -8.52
C GLN A 137 25.72 -2.62 -7.13
N GLU A 138 26.90 -3.16 -6.84
CA GLU A 138 27.19 -3.71 -5.50
C GLU A 138 27.02 -2.64 -4.42
N VAL A 139 26.26 -2.99 -3.36
CA VAL A 139 25.96 -2.09 -2.24
C VAL A 139 26.65 -2.62 -1.00
N LEU A 140 27.56 -1.81 -0.45
CA LEU A 140 28.22 -2.05 0.82
C LEU A 140 27.63 -1.13 1.89
N CYS A 141 27.63 -1.58 3.13
CA CYS A 141 27.34 -0.71 4.25
C CYS A 141 28.38 0.41 4.33
N PRO A 142 27.99 1.69 4.34
CA PRO A 142 28.93 2.81 4.40
C PRO A 142 29.62 2.95 5.77
N SER A 143 29.10 2.28 6.80
CA SER A 143 29.68 2.32 8.16
C SER A 143 30.74 1.24 8.38
N CYS A 144 30.45 -0.02 8.03
CA CYS A 144 31.35 -1.15 8.32
C CYS A 144 31.90 -1.86 7.07
N GLY A 145 31.47 -1.48 5.86
CA GLY A 145 31.85 -2.17 4.61
C GLY A 145 31.20 -3.54 4.41
N GLY A 146 30.29 -3.96 5.30
CA GLY A 146 29.61 -5.25 5.22
C GLY A 146 28.62 -5.36 4.06
N ARG A 147 28.38 -6.61 3.61
CA ARG A 147 27.47 -6.95 2.50
C ARG A 147 26.05 -7.32 2.93
N GLU A 148 25.82 -7.48 4.23
CA GLU A 148 24.53 -7.86 4.81
C GLU A 148 23.59 -6.65 4.86
N VAL A 149 23.15 -6.18 3.68
CA VAL A 149 22.30 -5.00 3.51
C VAL A 149 20.87 -5.43 3.22
N SER A 150 19.93 -4.92 4.00
CA SER A 150 18.50 -5.23 3.88
C SER A 150 17.67 -3.98 3.62
N VAL A 151 16.47 -4.17 3.06
CA VAL A 151 15.46 -3.12 2.81
C VAL A 151 14.37 -3.19 3.87
N VAL A 152 14.10 -2.05 4.53
CA VAL A 152 13.02 -1.93 5.53
C VAL A 152 11.87 -1.09 4.95
N LYS A 153 10.77 -1.74 4.61
CA LYS A 153 9.61 -1.09 3.96
C LYS A 153 8.66 -0.39 4.93
N TRP A 154 8.41 -0.99 6.09
CA TRP A 154 7.38 -0.57 7.05
C TRP A 154 7.92 -0.77 8.48
N ARG A 155 7.26 -0.14 9.48
CA ARG A 155 7.62 -0.23 10.91
C ARG A 155 9.13 -0.13 11.17
N ARG A 156 9.76 0.91 10.60
CA ARG A 156 11.23 1.06 10.61
C ARG A 156 11.80 1.11 12.03
N GLU A 157 11.17 1.88 12.91
CA GLU A 157 11.62 2.04 14.30
C GLU A 157 11.54 0.71 15.06
N GLU A 158 10.39 0.05 14.99
CA GLU A 158 10.16 -1.25 15.63
C GLU A 158 11.09 -2.34 15.08
N THR A 159 11.34 -2.34 13.77
CA THR A 159 12.32 -3.25 13.14
C THR A 159 13.74 -2.98 13.68
N THR A 160 14.10 -1.71 13.86
CA THR A 160 15.42 -1.33 14.41
C THR A 160 15.56 -1.76 15.87
N GLU A 161 14.49 -1.64 16.65
CA GLU A 161 14.45 -2.10 18.04
C GLU A 161 14.55 -3.62 18.16
N ALA A 162 13.79 -4.35 17.32
CA ALA A 162 13.86 -5.81 17.24
C ALA A 162 15.28 -6.28 16.89
N LEU A 163 15.93 -5.63 15.92
CA LEU A 163 17.30 -5.93 15.52
C LEU A 163 18.32 -5.70 16.64
N LYS A 164 18.16 -4.62 17.44
CA LYS A 164 19.00 -4.37 18.61
C LYS A 164 18.82 -5.46 19.67
N LYS A 165 17.56 -5.79 20.01
CA LYS A 165 17.26 -6.89 20.94
C LYS A 165 17.88 -8.20 20.51
N ARG A 166 17.83 -8.52 19.20
CA ARG A 166 18.48 -9.71 18.64
C ARG A 166 20.00 -9.69 18.87
N MET A 167 20.67 -8.56 18.65
CA MET A 167 22.11 -8.43 18.90
C MET A 167 22.48 -8.56 20.38
N ASP A 168 21.63 -8.03 21.26
CA ASP A 168 21.83 -8.08 22.70
C ASP A 168 21.44 -9.44 23.33
N GLY A 169 20.98 -10.40 22.51
CA GLY A 169 20.53 -11.71 22.97
C GLY A 169 19.23 -11.67 23.79
N VAL A 170 18.45 -10.60 23.67
CA VAL A 170 17.18 -10.42 24.37
C VAL A 170 16.10 -11.22 23.65
N LYS A 171 15.21 -11.85 24.44
CA LYS A 171 14.08 -12.61 23.89
C LYS A 171 13.16 -11.69 23.07
N LEU A 172 12.86 -12.11 21.85
CA LEU A 172 11.97 -11.45 20.92
C LEU A 172 10.52 -11.92 21.13
N SER A 173 9.57 -11.03 20.88
CA SER A 173 8.16 -11.36 20.70
C SER A 173 7.89 -11.93 19.31
N ASP A 174 6.76 -12.60 19.13
CA ASP A 174 6.34 -13.17 17.84
C ASP A 174 6.26 -12.11 16.72
N GLU A 175 5.87 -10.88 17.06
CA GLU A 175 5.84 -9.77 16.09
C GLU A 175 7.26 -9.33 15.69
N GLU A 176 8.18 -9.24 16.64
CA GLU A 176 9.57 -8.88 16.39
C GLU A 176 10.29 -9.95 15.57
N GLU A 177 10.01 -11.22 15.83
CA GLU A 177 10.52 -12.34 15.01
C GLU A 177 10.04 -12.23 13.57
N ARG A 178 8.78 -11.86 13.33
CA ARG A 178 8.25 -11.62 11.97
C ARG A 178 8.94 -10.45 11.27
N LEU A 179 9.21 -9.35 11.99
CA LEU A 179 9.96 -8.21 11.45
C LEU A 179 11.38 -8.61 11.07
N ILE A 180 12.04 -9.37 11.95
CA ILE A 180 13.39 -9.89 11.72
C ILE A 180 13.43 -10.83 10.51
N LEU A 181 12.51 -11.79 10.44
CA LEU A 181 12.43 -12.71 9.31
C LEU A 181 12.24 -11.96 8.00
N ASN A 182 11.42 -10.90 7.99
CA ASN A 182 11.22 -10.07 6.81
C ASN A 182 12.52 -9.39 6.34
N VAL A 183 13.28 -8.79 7.25
CA VAL A 183 14.55 -8.14 6.88
C VAL A 183 15.65 -9.12 6.53
N ASP A 184 15.70 -10.30 7.16
CA ASP A 184 16.67 -11.34 6.80
C ASP A 184 16.40 -11.86 5.38
N MET A 185 15.15 -12.19 5.04
CA MET A 185 14.78 -12.58 3.67
C MET A 185 15.07 -11.48 2.65
N ALA A 186 14.82 -10.21 3.00
CA ALA A 186 15.16 -9.10 2.12
C ALA A 186 16.67 -8.98 1.89
N ALA A 187 17.50 -9.24 2.91
CA ALA A 187 18.95 -9.23 2.79
C ALA A 187 19.45 -10.36 1.90
N ASP A 188 18.87 -11.56 2.05
CA ASP A 188 19.19 -12.72 1.22
C ASP A 188 18.88 -12.46 -0.25
N LEU A 189 17.73 -11.85 -0.54
CA LEU A 189 17.39 -11.44 -1.92
C LEU A 189 18.39 -10.43 -2.48
N VAL A 190 18.77 -9.43 -1.69
CA VAL A 190 19.79 -8.44 -2.10
C VAL A 190 21.13 -9.12 -2.38
N LYS A 191 21.54 -10.06 -1.54
CA LYS A 191 22.79 -10.81 -1.70
C LYS A 191 22.80 -11.69 -2.94
N LEU A 192 21.66 -12.32 -3.26
CA LEU A 192 21.52 -13.24 -4.39
C LEU A 192 21.30 -12.52 -5.73
N TYR A 193 20.46 -11.49 -5.75
CA TYR A 193 19.99 -10.85 -6.99
C TYR A 193 20.45 -9.39 -7.16
N GLY A 194 21.17 -8.83 -6.19
CA GLY A 194 21.80 -7.50 -6.28
C GLY A 194 20.80 -6.38 -6.59
N GLY A 195 21.15 -5.53 -7.57
CA GLY A 195 20.32 -4.40 -8.02
C GLY A 195 18.87 -4.76 -8.33
N ARG A 196 18.62 -5.95 -8.90
CA ARG A 196 17.26 -6.40 -9.22
C ARG A 196 16.40 -6.61 -7.97
N ALA A 197 16.99 -7.04 -6.86
CA ALA A 197 16.27 -7.14 -5.59
C ALA A 197 15.83 -5.77 -5.07
N PHE A 198 16.67 -4.75 -5.18
CA PHE A 198 16.28 -3.38 -4.77
C PHE A 198 15.14 -2.84 -5.63
N ILE A 199 15.14 -3.12 -6.94
CA ILE A 199 14.01 -2.76 -7.82
C ILE A 199 12.74 -3.48 -7.36
N ALA A 200 12.76 -4.80 -7.20
CA ALA A 200 11.59 -5.57 -6.78
C ALA A 200 11.07 -5.12 -5.40
N LEU A 201 11.98 -4.95 -4.43
CA LEU A 201 11.69 -4.44 -3.10
C LEU A 201 11.43 -2.92 -3.07
N SER A 202 11.34 -2.23 -4.21
CA SER A 202 10.81 -0.86 -4.26
C SER A 202 9.34 -0.81 -4.66
N VAL A 203 8.81 -1.89 -5.24
CA VAL A 203 7.44 -1.98 -5.70
C VAL A 203 6.47 -2.01 -4.52
N ARG A 204 5.35 -1.30 -4.60
CA ARG A 204 4.34 -1.30 -3.53
C ARG A 204 3.70 -2.69 -3.47
N GLY A 205 3.53 -3.24 -2.26
CA GLY A 205 2.94 -4.58 -2.11
C GLY A 205 3.88 -5.77 -2.28
N VAL A 206 5.04 -5.59 -2.91
CA VAL A 206 5.98 -6.69 -3.17
C VAL A 206 6.94 -6.87 -2.00
N GLY A 207 6.61 -7.75 -1.05
CA GLY A 207 7.53 -8.15 0.03
C GLY A 207 8.57 -9.19 -0.44
N PRO A 208 9.49 -9.63 0.43
CA PRO A 208 10.47 -10.68 0.08
C PRO A 208 9.84 -11.97 -0.45
N LEU A 209 8.71 -12.39 0.14
CA LEU A 209 7.98 -13.59 -0.29
C LEU A 209 7.43 -13.46 -1.71
N THR A 210 6.97 -12.27 -2.10
CA THR A 210 6.46 -11.97 -3.44
C THR A 210 7.61 -11.70 -4.42
N ALA A 211 8.70 -11.09 -3.96
CA ALA A 211 9.85 -10.76 -4.78
C ALA A 211 10.64 -12.00 -5.21
N TYR A 212 10.80 -12.99 -4.31
CA TYR A 212 11.55 -14.22 -4.59
C TYR A 212 11.13 -14.93 -5.88
N PRO A 213 9.86 -15.31 -6.09
CA PRO A 213 9.45 -16.03 -7.30
C PRO A 213 9.67 -15.19 -8.58
N ILE A 214 9.46 -13.87 -8.52
CA ILE A 214 9.70 -12.97 -9.65
C ILE A 214 11.20 -12.94 -9.98
N LEU A 215 12.07 -12.76 -8.97
CA LEU A 215 13.52 -12.69 -9.15
C LEU A 215 14.15 -14.03 -9.58
N ALA A 216 13.57 -15.15 -9.13
CA ALA A 216 14.05 -16.50 -9.44
C ALA A 216 13.71 -16.95 -10.87
N LYS A 217 12.70 -16.35 -11.50
CA LYS A 217 12.36 -16.65 -12.90
C LYS A 217 13.46 -16.18 -13.84
N ARG A 218 13.65 -16.95 -14.91
CA ARG A 218 14.50 -16.55 -16.03
C ARG A 218 13.68 -15.66 -16.95
N HIS A 219 13.92 -14.35 -16.88
CA HIS A 219 13.35 -13.42 -17.85
C HIS A 219 14.19 -13.41 -19.13
N SER A 220 13.49 -13.25 -20.24
CA SER A 220 14.00 -13.17 -21.60
C SER A 220 14.68 -11.82 -21.83
N ASP A 221 14.15 -10.76 -21.21
CA ASP A 221 14.66 -9.39 -21.27
C ASP A 221 14.31 -8.61 -19.99
N GLU A 222 14.71 -7.33 -19.96
CA GLU A 222 14.46 -6.42 -18.85
C GLU A 222 12.97 -6.01 -18.78
N GLU A 223 12.27 -5.92 -19.90
CA GLU A 223 10.86 -5.50 -19.97
C GLU A 223 9.94 -6.54 -19.30
N GLU A 224 10.19 -7.83 -19.52
CA GLU A 224 9.47 -8.94 -18.89
C GLU A 224 9.57 -8.86 -17.36
N PHE A 225 10.75 -8.52 -16.83
CA PHE A 225 10.94 -8.33 -15.39
C PHE A 225 10.08 -7.17 -14.84
N PHE A 226 10.08 -6.01 -15.51
CA PHE A 226 9.25 -4.87 -15.08
C PHE A 226 7.75 -5.15 -15.23
N ARG A 227 7.35 -5.92 -16.24
CA ARG A 227 5.96 -6.34 -16.45
C ARG A 227 5.44 -7.20 -15.31
N GLU A 228 6.20 -8.20 -14.88
CA GLU A 228 5.83 -9.05 -13.73
C GLU A 228 5.77 -8.25 -12.43
N LEU A 229 6.69 -7.28 -12.24
CA LEU A 229 6.64 -6.38 -11.08
C LEU A 229 5.39 -5.50 -11.08
N ARG A 230 4.97 -5.00 -12.25
CA ARG A 230 3.72 -4.22 -12.38
C ARG A 230 2.50 -5.10 -12.11
N GLU A 231 2.50 -6.34 -12.58
CA GLU A 231 1.42 -7.29 -12.32
C GLU A 231 1.30 -7.61 -10.82
N ALA A 232 2.40 -7.92 -10.15
CA ALA A 232 2.41 -8.15 -8.69
C ALA A 232 1.94 -6.91 -7.90
N MET A 233 2.26 -5.71 -8.39
CA MET A 233 1.76 -4.46 -7.83
C MET A 233 0.26 -4.30 -8.03
N ARG A 234 -0.26 -4.61 -9.23
CA ARG A 234 -1.69 -4.57 -9.53
C ARG A 234 -2.46 -5.53 -8.63
N GLU A 235 -2.03 -6.80 -8.57
CA GLU A 235 -2.63 -7.81 -7.71
C GLU A 235 -2.67 -7.33 -6.25
N TYR A 236 -1.57 -6.76 -5.75
CA TYR A 236 -1.56 -6.19 -4.40
C TYR A 236 -2.55 -5.04 -4.26
N MET A 237 -2.65 -4.12 -5.22
CA MET A 237 -3.58 -2.98 -5.13
C MET A 237 -5.04 -3.40 -5.18
N GLU A 238 -5.39 -4.36 -6.04
CA GLU A 238 -6.73 -4.93 -6.14
C GLU A 238 -7.11 -5.71 -4.88
N THR A 239 -6.14 -6.38 -4.28
CA THR A 239 -6.38 -7.18 -3.06
C THR A 239 -6.06 -6.41 -1.77
N ARG A 240 -5.53 -5.18 -1.82
CA ARG A 240 -5.08 -4.43 -0.63
C ARG A 240 -6.22 -4.24 0.36
N ASP A 241 -7.42 -4.00 -0.15
CA ASP A 241 -8.64 -3.89 0.65
C ASP A 241 -8.92 -5.20 1.43
N TYR A 242 -8.41 -6.35 0.99
CA TYR A 242 -8.48 -7.64 1.70
C TYR A 242 -7.30 -7.92 2.67
N TRP A 243 -6.12 -7.32 2.49
CA TRP A 243 -4.91 -7.68 3.26
C TRP A 243 -4.72 -6.92 4.58
N ASP A 244 -5.31 -5.72 4.73
CA ASP A 244 -5.26 -4.96 6.00
C ASP A 244 -5.92 -5.71 7.19
N ASP A 245 -6.64 -6.81 6.93
CA ASP A 245 -7.21 -7.71 7.95
C ASP A 245 -6.33 -8.91 8.35
N THR A 246 -5.32 -9.26 7.56
CA THR A 246 -4.56 -10.50 7.82
C THR A 246 -3.46 -10.34 8.86
N GLY A 247 -3.03 -9.09 9.13
CA GLY A 247 -2.05 -8.78 10.18
C GLY A 247 -2.52 -9.07 11.61
N LYS A 248 -3.83 -9.26 11.83
CA LYS A 248 -4.41 -9.59 13.15
C LYS A 248 -4.96 -11.02 13.26
N THR A 249 -4.96 -11.80 12.17
CA THR A 249 -5.67 -13.11 12.14
C THR A 249 -4.72 -14.33 12.23
N SER A 250 -3.45 -14.11 12.57
CA SER A 250 -2.53 -15.18 13.01
C SER A 250 -2.29 -15.11 14.52
N MET A 251 -3.41 -15.10 15.27
CA MET A 251 -3.50 -15.45 16.68
C MET A 251 -4.75 -16.30 16.87
N LYS A 252 -4.64 -17.58 16.52
CA LYS A 252 -5.32 -18.70 17.16
C LYS A 252 -4.44 -19.93 17.06
#